data_AF-A0A3D4E962-F1
#
_entry.id   AF-A0A3D4E962-F1
#
_cell.length_a   1.000
_cell.length_b   1.000
_cell.length_c   1.000
_cell.angle_alpha   90.00
_cell.angle_beta   90.00
_cell.angle_gamma   90.00
#
_symmetry.space_group_name_H-M   'P 1'
#
loop_
_entity.id
_entity.type
_entity.pdbx_description
1 polymer ?
#
loop_
_entity_poly.entity_id
_entity_poly.type
_entity_poly.pdbx_seq_one_letter_code
_entity_poly.pdbx_strand_id
1 'polypeptide(L)' 'HCPLDDECRKVMEVLIGRLGLSARAYSRILKVARTIADLEMAKDIRPEYLREAS' A
#
# COMPACT_ATOMS: atom_id res chain seq x y z
N HIS A 1 11.44 2.35 -9.84
CA HIS A 1 10.22 1.51 -9.74
C HIS A 1 10.39 0.68 -8.47
N CYS A 2 9.72 1.02 -7.37
CA CYS A 2 9.81 0.27 -6.10
C CYS A 2 8.84 -0.92 -6.19
N PRO A 3 9.33 -2.18 -6.25
CA PRO A 3 8.46 -3.34 -6.27
C PRO A 3 7.80 -3.50 -4.90
N LEU A 4 6.49 -3.78 -4.88
CA LEU A 4 5.83 -4.26 -3.67
C LEU A 4 6.43 -5.62 -3.32
N ASP A 5 6.96 -5.75 -2.11
CA ASP A 5 7.33 -7.06 -1.58
C ASP A 5 6.08 -7.97 -1.45
N ASP A 6 6.32 -9.25 -1.20
CA ASP A 6 5.24 -10.24 -1.10
C ASP A 6 4.33 -9.99 0.12
N GLU A 7 4.84 -9.31 1.16
CA GLU A 7 4.10 -9.00 2.36
C GLU A 7 3.08 -7.87 2.12
N CYS A 8 3.50 -6.80 1.45
CA CYS A 8 2.68 -5.71 0.97
C CYS A 8 1.60 -6.19 0.01
N ARG A 9 1.95 -7.16 -0.86
CA ARG A 9 0.99 -7.79 -1.78
C ARG A 9 -0.12 -8.50 -1.00
N LYS A 10 0.23 -9.32 0.00
CA LYS A 10 -0.74 -9.99 0.88
C LYS A 10 -1.62 -9.02 1.65
N VAL A 11 -1.06 -7.94 2.18
CA VAL A 11 -1.84 -6.91 2.89
C VAL A 11 -2.84 -6.26 1.94
N MET A 12 -2.44 -5.93 0.72
CA MET A 12 -3.38 -5.37 -0.26
C MET A 12 -4.46 -6.35 -0.67
N GLU A 13 -4.16 -7.64 -0.87
CA GLU A 13 -5.17 -8.65 -1.15
C GLU A 13 -6.21 -8.76 -0.01
N VAL A 14 -5.76 -8.73 1.24
CA VAL A 14 -6.65 -8.75 2.41
C VAL A 14 -7.50 -7.49 2.49
N LEU A 15 -6.90 -6.31 2.28
CA LEU A 15 -7.63 -5.03 2.29
C LEU A 15 -8.68 -4.99 1.18
N ILE A 16 -8.34 -5.41 -0.04
CA ILE A 16 -9.27 -5.46 -1.16
C ILE A 16 -10.41 -6.46 -0.88
N GLY A 17 -10.07 -7.67 -0.43
CA GLY A 17 -11.04 -8.72 -0.17
C GLY A 17 -12.01 -8.39 0.96
N ARG A 18 -11.54 -7.68 2.00
CA ARG A 18 -12.38 -7.30 3.16
C ARG A 18 -13.23 -6.06 2.91
N LEU A 19 -12.67 -5.07 2.21
CA LEU A 19 -13.31 -3.75 2.07
C LEU A 19 -14.03 -3.58 0.72
N GLY A 20 -14.00 -4.59 -0.16
CA GLY A 20 -14.64 -4.50 -1.48
C GLY A 20 -14.07 -3.39 -2.35
N LEU A 21 -12.79 -3.07 -2.18
CA LEU A 21 -12.15 -1.91 -2.80
C LEU A 21 -11.99 -2.13 -4.32
N SER A 22 -12.36 -1.11 -5.09
CA SER A 22 -12.13 -1.11 -6.53
C SER A 22 -10.64 -0.96 -6.87
N ALA A 23 -10.25 -1.31 -8.09
CA ALA A 23 -8.91 -1.06 -8.63
C ALA A 23 -8.48 0.43 -8.50
N ARG A 24 -9.44 1.35 -8.49
CA ARG A 24 -9.20 2.78 -8.27
C ARG A 24 -8.82 3.08 -6.82
N ALA A 25 -9.46 2.42 -5.85
CA ALA A 25 -9.09 2.56 -4.44
C ALA A 25 -7.71 1.95 -4.16
N TYR A 26 -7.38 0.80 -4.78
CA TYR A 26 -6.04 0.22 -4.74
C TYR A 26 -4.96 1.21 -5.18
N SER A 27 -5.14 1.85 -6.34
CA SER A 27 -4.15 2.82 -6.85
C SER A 27 -4.04 4.07 -5.96
N ARG A 28 -5.12 4.48 -5.30
CA ARG A 28 -5.09 5.58 -4.32
C ARG A 28 -4.29 5.18 -3.07
N ILE A 29 -4.56 4.01 -2.49
CA ILE A 29 -3.84 3.49 -1.32
C ILE A 29 -2.34 3.42 -1.62
N LEU A 30 -1.95 2.87 -2.77
CA LEU A 30 -0.54 2.82 -3.17
C LEU A 30 0.11 4.19 -3.33
N LYS A 31 -0.62 5.17 -3.86
CA LYS A 31 -0.10 6.55 -3.97
C LYS A 31 0.16 7.15 -2.59
N VAL A 32 -0.81 7.02 -1.68
CA VAL A 32 -0.69 7.56 -0.32
C VAL A 32 0.40 6.83 0.46
N ALA A 33 0.44 5.50 0.42
CA ALA A 33 1.48 4.70 1.06
C ALA A 33 2.89 5.06 0.55
N ARG A 34 3.04 5.35 -0.74
CA ARG A 34 4.31 5.84 -1.30
C ARG A 34 4.67 7.22 -0.78
N THR A 35 3.71 8.13 -0.67
CA THR A 35 3.95 9.45 -0.07
C THR A 35 4.38 9.34 1.39
N ILE A 36 3.78 8.43 2.17
CA ILE A 36 4.19 8.19 3.56
C ILE A 36 5.62 7.63 3.59
N ALA A 37 5.93 6.62 2.77
CA ALA A 37 7.28 6.07 2.66
C ALA A 37 8.32 7.15 2.26
N ASP A 38 7.98 8.03 1.32
CA ASP A 38 8.83 9.13 0.88
C ASP A 38 9.08 10.14 2.02
N LEU A 39 8.06 10.45 2.83
CA LEU A 39 8.17 11.33 4.00
C LEU A 39 9.06 10.72 5.10
N GLU A 40 8.99 9.41 5.28
CA GLU A 40 9.83 8.65 6.22
C GLU A 40 11.23 8.33 5.68
N MET A 41 11.56 8.80 4.47
CA MET A 41 12.80 8.47 3.75
C MET A 41 13.04 6.94 3.63
N ALA A 42 11.97 6.16 3.59
CA ALA A 42 12.02 4.72 3.44
C ALA A 42 12.27 4.35 1.97
N LYS A 43 13.23 3.44 1.72
CA LYS A 43 13.52 2.95 0.37
C LYS A 43 12.42 2.06 -0.21
N ASP A 44 11.71 1.37 0.66
CA ASP A 44 10.73 0.34 0.31
C ASP A 44 9.37 0.67 0.94
N ILE A 45 8.30 0.40 0.20
CA ILE A 45 6.95 0.43 0.76
C ILE A 45 6.83 -0.75 1.72
N ARG A 46 6.42 -0.47 2.95
CA ARG A 46 6.19 -1.45 3.99
C ARG A 46 4.69 -1.67 4.25
N PRO A 47 4.31 -2.82 4.84
CA PRO A 47 2.94 -3.12 5.23
C PRO A 47 2.27 -2.04 6.09
N GLU A 48 3.05 -1.37 6.94
CA GLU A 48 2.60 -0.28 7.81
C GLU A 48 2.04 0.91 7.02
N TYR A 49 2.72 1.36 5.96
CA TYR A 49 2.26 2.47 5.13
C TYR A 49 0.97 2.14 4.36
N LEU A 50 0.75 0.86 4.01
CA LEU A 50 -0.49 0.43 3.39
C LEU A 50 -1.68 0.46 4.35
N ARG A 51 -1.44 0.16 5.64
CA ARG A 51 -2.47 0.23 6.69
C ARG A 51 -2.82 1.65 7.08
N GLU A 52 -1.86 2.56 7.06
CA GLU A 52 -2.11 3.99 7.32
C GLU A 52 -2.83 4.68 6.14
N ALA A 53 -2.63 4.17 4.92
CA ALA A 53 -3.23 4.71 3.71
C ALA A 53 -4.66 4.22 3.42
N SER A 54 -5.11 3.14 4.06
CA SER A 54 -6.43 2.51 3.86
C SER A 54 -7.50 3.11 4.76
#